data_AF-A0A142JHS0-F1
#
_entry.id   AF-A0A142JHS0-F1
#
_cell.length_a   1.000
_cell.length_b   1.000
_cell.length_c   1.000
_cell.angle_alpha   90.00
_cell.angle_beta   90.00
_cell.angle_gamma   90.00
#
_symmetry.space_group_name_H-M   'P 1'
#
loop_
_entity.id
_entity.type
_entity.pdbx_description
1 polymer ?
#
loop_
_entity_poly.entity_id
_entity_poly.type
_entity_poly.pdbx_seq_one_letter_code
_entity_poly.pdbx_strand_id
1 'polypeptide(L)'
;MQAITEESKVHQQWYVDAKAMTVETLPAFIQKLTTEYHHDYGTICHAIAAAGIAAMWAVERAPCGGITGFQGGAITWQVLQHWQGIQGPARIVEFDLMRFPQYESKFAAIPREAWEHLQKKAAADLAGGSANMHPNVVAHMESIVAGSVPFGYRIED
;
A
#
# COMPACT_ATOMS: atom_id res chain seq x y z
N MET A 1 0.19 3.76 33.16
CA MET A 1 -0.58 4.68 32.32
C MET A 1 -1.55 3.85 31.50
N GLN A 2 -2.83 4.22 31.39
CA GLN A 2 -3.77 3.47 30.54
C GLN A 2 -3.44 3.74 29.07
N ALA A 3 -3.56 2.71 28.22
CA ALA A 3 -3.35 2.89 26.80
C ALA A 3 -4.49 3.73 26.19
N ILE A 4 -4.14 4.60 25.25
CA ILE A 4 -5.13 5.23 24.38
C ILE A 4 -5.61 4.22 23.34
N THR A 5 -6.86 4.35 22.92
CA THR A 5 -7.49 3.53 21.87
C THR A 5 -8.00 4.41 20.74
N GLU A 6 -8.43 3.83 19.63
CA GLU A 6 -9.03 4.58 18.52
C GLU A 6 -10.29 5.36 18.92
N GLU A 7 -11.03 4.89 19.91
CA GLU A 7 -12.22 5.57 20.45
C GLU A 7 -11.92 6.96 21.02
N SER A 8 -10.68 7.17 21.49
CA SER A 8 -10.21 8.48 21.96
C SER A 8 -10.06 9.51 20.84
N LYS A 9 -10.02 9.07 19.56
CA LYS A 9 -9.92 9.90 18.34
C LYS A 9 -8.71 10.84 18.27
N VAL A 10 -7.73 10.71 19.15
CA VAL A 10 -6.53 11.57 19.16
C VAL A 10 -5.73 11.47 17.85
N HIS A 11 -5.80 10.33 17.17
CA HIS A 11 -5.14 10.08 15.89
C HIS A 11 -5.64 10.99 14.76
N GLN A 12 -6.89 11.47 14.82
CA GLN A 12 -7.42 12.40 13.82
C GLN A 12 -6.64 13.72 13.83
N GLN A 13 -6.31 14.22 15.03
CA GLN A 13 -5.49 15.42 15.17
C GLN A 13 -4.06 15.18 14.69
N TRP A 14 -3.48 14.00 14.93
CA TRP A 14 -2.14 13.68 14.44
C TRP A 14 -2.03 13.79 12.91
N TYR A 15 -3.06 13.40 12.15
CA TYR A 15 -3.04 13.56 10.69
C TYR A 15 -3.22 15.02 10.25
N VAL A 16 -3.96 15.83 11.00
CA VAL A 16 -4.04 17.28 10.78
C VAL A 16 -2.69 17.93 11.03
N ASP A 17 -2.07 17.61 12.18
CA ASP A 17 -0.76 18.11 12.58
C ASP A 17 0.32 17.67 11.58
N ALA A 18 0.31 16.41 11.15
CA ALA A 18 1.25 15.86 10.18
C ALA A 18 1.26 16.65 8.87
N LYS A 19 0.07 17.05 8.38
CA LYS A 19 -0.04 17.91 7.19
C LYS A 19 0.57 19.29 7.41
N ALA A 20 0.73 19.76 8.65
CA ALA A 20 1.28 21.08 8.97
C ALA A 20 2.81 21.06 9.18
N MET A 21 3.45 19.89 9.18
CA MET A 21 4.85 19.74 9.54
C MET A 21 5.84 20.41 8.58
N THR A 22 6.99 20.79 9.15
CA THR A 22 8.19 21.27 8.47
C THR A 22 9.41 20.47 8.95
N VAL A 23 10.56 20.64 8.29
CA VAL A 23 11.80 19.93 8.67
C VAL A 23 12.22 20.25 10.12
N GLU A 24 11.98 21.49 10.56
CA GLU A 24 12.35 21.97 11.89
C GLU A 24 11.44 21.43 12.99
N THR A 25 10.15 21.22 12.69
CA THR A 25 9.12 20.83 13.66
C THR A 25 8.93 19.31 13.75
N LEU A 26 9.36 18.57 12.72
CA LEU A 26 9.22 17.12 12.63
C LEU A 26 9.79 16.34 13.84
N PRO A 27 11.00 16.63 14.37
CA PRO A 27 11.54 15.87 15.49
C PRO A 27 10.67 15.94 16.75
N ALA A 28 10.13 17.12 17.06
CA ALA A 28 9.27 17.32 18.23
C ALA A 28 7.92 16.57 18.07
N PHE A 29 7.37 16.55 16.85
CA PHE A 29 6.16 15.79 16.55
C PHE A 29 6.36 14.28 16.74
N ILE A 30 7.46 13.72 16.23
CA ILE A 30 7.80 12.30 16.42
C ILE A 30 8.05 11.98 17.90
N GLN A 31 8.73 12.87 18.63
CA GLN A 31 8.96 12.70 20.06
C GLN A 31 7.63 12.64 20.82
N LYS A 32 6.72 13.59 20.59
CA LYS A 32 5.37 13.59 21.16
C LYS A 32 4.66 12.24 20.92
N LEU A 33 4.67 11.75 19.69
CA LEU A 33 4.03 10.47 19.35
C LEU A 33 4.65 9.28 20.08
N THR A 34 5.94 9.32 20.42
CA THR A 34 6.64 8.18 21.05
C THR A 34 6.73 8.27 22.58
N THR A 35 6.54 9.46 23.18
CA THR A 35 6.73 9.66 24.62
C THR A 35 5.50 10.12 25.38
N GLU A 36 4.56 10.84 24.74
CA GLU A 36 3.38 11.39 25.43
C GLU A 36 2.17 10.45 25.43
N TYR A 37 2.22 9.38 24.63
CA TYR A 37 1.13 8.42 24.49
C TYR A 37 1.58 7.01 24.84
N HIS A 38 0.72 6.29 25.58
CA HIS A 38 0.83 4.85 25.74
C HIS A 38 -0.08 4.20 24.70
N HIS A 39 0.49 3.63 23.64
CA HIS A 39 -0.28 3.10 22.51
C HIS A 39 -0.80 1.69 22.75
N ASP A 40 -1.97 1.39 22.18
CA ASP A 40 -2.45 0.03 22.02
C ASP A 40 -2.08 -0.55 20.63
N TYR A 41 -2.66 -1.69 20.27
CA TYR A 41 -2.44 -2.34 18.97
C TYR A 41 -2.88 -1.48 17.79
N GLY A 42 -3.96 -0.71 17.91
CA GLY A 42 -4.49 0.12 16.83
C GLY A 42 -3.83 1.50 16.75
N THR A 43 -3.68 2.18 17.87
CA THR A 43 -3.15 3.55 17.89
C THR A 43 -1.68 3.63 17.48
N ILE A 44 -0.88 2.58 17.72
CA ILE A 44 0.51 2.54 17.25
C ILE A 44 0.59 2.58 15.72
N CYS A 45 -0.33 1.91 15.01
CA CYS A 45 -0.39 1.95 13.55
C CYS A 45 -0.65 3.38 13.05
N HIS A 46 -1.56 4.10 13.71
CA HIS A 46 -1.83 5.50 13.40
C HIS A 46 -0.64 6.41 13.70
N ALA A 47 0.04 6.22 14.83
CA ALA A 47 1.20 7.02 15.18
C ALA A 47 2.34 6.87 14.15
N ILE A 48 2.65 5.63 13.74
CA ILE A 48 3.66 5.35 12.70
C ILE A 48 3.25 5.99 11.37
N ALA A 49 2.00 5.81 10.95
CA ALA A 49 1.51 6.38 9.70
C ALA A 49 1.54 7.91 9.71
N ALA A 50 1.10 8.55 10.81
CA ALA A 50 1.12 10.00 10.96
C ALA A 50 2.57 10.55 10.93
N ALA A 51 3.52 9.87 11.57
CA ALA A 51 4.94 10.25 11.52
C ALA A 51 5.52 10.16 10.10
N GLY A 52 5.20 9.09 9.35
CA GLY A 52 5.62 8.96 7.95
C GLY A 52 5.03 10.05 7.05
N ILE A 53 3.72 10.32 7.19
CA ILE A 53 3.03 11.40 6.44
C ILE A 53 3.61 12.77 6.81
N ALA A 54 3.91 13.01 8.09
CA ALA A 54 4.55 14.23 8.57
C ALA A 54 5.90 14.47 7.90
N ALA A 55 6.73 13.42 7.80
CA ALA A 55 8.02 13.51 7.12
C ALA A 55 7.85 13.82 5.63
N MET A 56 6.90 13.19 4.95
CA MET A 56 6.60 13.47 3.54
C MET A 56 6.20 14.93 3.32
N TRP A 57 5.31 15.47 4.17
CA TRP A 57 4.90 16.89 4.10
C TRP A 57 6.04 17.86 4.45
N ALA A 58 6.87 17.51 5.43
CA ALA A 58 8.01 18.32 5.82
C ALA A 58 9.02 18.47 4.67
N VAL A 59 9.32 17.38 3.97
CA VAL A 59 10.22 17.39 2.80
C VAL A 59 9.57 18.11 1.62
N GLU A 60 8.29 17.87 1.37
CA GLU A 60 7.55 18.52 0.28
C GLU A 60 7.49 20.05 0.42
N ARG A 61 7.59 20.57 1.64
CA ARG A 61 7.59 22.01 1.92
C ARG A 61 8.98 22.63 2.05
N ALA A 62 10.03 21.81 2.00
CA ALA A 62 11.38 22.33 1.97
C ALA A 62 11.57 23.19 0.69
N PRO A 63 12.58 24.07 0.64
CA PRO A 63 12.84 24.91 -0.53
C PRO A 63 13.01 24.13 -1.86
N CYS A 64 13.37 22.84 -1.80
CA CYS A 64 13.52 21.95 -2.95
C CYS A 64 12.30 21.05 -3.23
N GLY A 65 11.22 21.18 -2.46
CA GLY A 65 9.98 20.45 -2.68
C GLY A 65 9.08 21.10 -3.75
N GLY A 66 7.79 20.79 -3.73
CA GLY A 66 6.80 21.32 -4.69
C GLY A 66 6.44 20.33 -5.78
N ILE A 67 6.03 19.12 -5.39
CA ILE A 67 5.63 18.06 -6.32
C ILE A 67 4.24 18.28 -6.91
N THR A 68 4.06 17.76 -8.12
CA THR A 68 2.75 17.63 -8.77
C THR A 68 1.96 16.46 -8.21
N GLY A 69 0.65 16.42 -8.47
CA GLY A 69 -0.19 15.27 -8.11
C GLY A 69 0.30 13.94 -8.71
N PHE A 70 0.87 13.96 -9.91
CA PHE A 70 1.46 12.78 -10.55
C PHE A 70 2.66 12.24 -9.75
N GLN A 71 3.56 13.13 -9.34
CA GLN A 71 4.71 12.78 -8.49
C GLN A 71 4.26 12.30 -7.10
N GLY A 72 3.18 12.85 -6.55
CA GLY A 72 2.56 12.32 -5.32
C GLY A 72 2.10 10.87 -5.46
N GLY A 73 1.57 10.49 -6.63
CA GLY A 73 1.28 9.10 -6.97
C GLY A 73 2.54 8.22 -7.02
N ALA A 74 3.63 8.72 -7.62
CA ALA A 74 4.90 7.98 -7.66
C ALA A 74 5.47 7.74 -6.25
N ILE A 75 5.42 8.73 -5.36
CA ILE A 75 5.84 8.60 -3.96
C ILE A 75 5.01 7.54 -3.24
N THR A 76 3.69 7.51 -3.47
CA THR A 76 2.82 6.47 -2.89
C THR A 76 3.30 5.07 -3.26
N TRP A 77 3.66 4.85 -4.53
CA TRP A 77 4.23 3.58 -4.98
C TRP A 77 5.61 3.29 -4.36
N GLN A 78 6.46 4.28 -4.16
CA GLN A 78 7.74 4.10 -3.45
C GLN A 78 7.51 3.59 -2.02
N VAL A 79 6.53 4.15 -1.31
CA VAL A 79 6.18 3.70 0.04
C VAL A 79 5.67 2.25 0.01
N LEU A 80 4.78 1.91 -0.92
CA LEU A 80 4.27 0.55 -1.05
C LEU A 80 5.37 -0.47 -1.39
N GLN A 81 6.33 -0.09 -2.23
CA GLN A 81 7.46 -0.95 -2.60
C GLN A 81 8.42 -1.17 -1.42
N HIS A 82 8.81 -0.09 -0.73
CA HIS A 82 9.85 -0.14 0.28
C HIS A 82 9.35 -0.47 1.70
N TRP A 83 8.10 -0.12 2.03
CA TRP A 83 7.51 -0.38 3.34
C TRP A 83 6.63 -1.65 3.36
N GLN A 84 5.77 -1.82 2.35
CA GLN A 84 4.87 -2.98 2.26
C GLN A 84 5.46 -4.15 1.45
N GLY A 85 6.59 -3.95 0.77
CA GLY A 85 7.25 -5.02 0.01
C GLY A 85 6.50 -5.43 -1.26
N ILE A 86 5.69 -4.54 -1.85
CA ILE A 86 5.02 -4.83 -3.12
C ILE A 86 6.06 -4.81 -4.26
N GLN A 87 6.30 -5.94 -4.91
CA GLN A 87 7.35 -6.10 -5.94
C GLN A 87 6.82 -6.37 -7.36
N GLY A 88 5.52 -6.66 -7.51
CA GLY A 88 4.90 -6.98 -8.79
C GLY A 88 3.87 -5.93 -9.22
N PRO A 89 3.28 -6.10 -10.43
CA PRO A 89 2.15 -5.30 -10.87
C PRO A 89 1.03 -5.31 -9.83
N ALA A 90 0.59 -4.12 -9.45
CA ALA A 90 -0.39 -3.92 -8.40
C ALA A 90 -1.31 -2.75 -8.75
N ARG A 91 -2.47 -2.70 -8.11
CA ARG A 91 -3.41 -1.58 -8.23
C ARG A 91 -4.10 -1.30 -6.90
N ILE A 92 -4.48 -0.05 -6.71
CA ILE A 92 -5.39 0.37 -5.65
C ILE A 92 -6.79 0.50 -6.26
N VAL A 93 -7.80 -0.09 -5.61
CA VAL A 93 -9.18 -0.12 -6.11
C VAL A 93 -10.08 0.64 -5.14
N GLU A 94 -10.82 1.62 -5.66
CA GLU A 94 -11.89 2.31 -4.95
C GLU A 94 -13.23 1.64 -5.31
N PHE A 95 -13.76 0.84 -4.38
CA PHE A 95 -14.97 0.04 -4.64
C PHE A 95 -16.23 0.87 -4.89
N ASP A 96 -16.29 2.12 -4.41
CA ASP A 96 -17.39 3.04 -4.70
C ASP A 96 -17.51 3.33 -6.21
N LEU A 97 -16.45 3.11 -7.00
CA LEU A 97 -16.50 3.23 -8.45
C LEU A 97 -17.34 2.13 -9.13
N MET A 98 -17.70 1.05 -8.44
CA MET A 98 -18.60 0.01 -8.98
C MET A 98 -20.00 0.54 -9.31
N ARG A 99 -20.40 1.70 -8.75
CA ARG A 99 -21.66 2.37 -9.11
C ARG A 99 -21.70 2.90 -10.55
N PHE A 100 -20.55 2.89 -11.24
CA PHE A 100 -20.36 3.46 -12.56
C PHE A 100 -19.93 2.37 -13.55
N PRO A 101 -20.82 1.93 -14.47
CA PRO A 101 -20.51 0.87 -15.43
C PRO A 101 -19.27 1.13 -16.29
N GLN A 102 -18.93 2.39 -16.56
CA GLN A 102 -17.73 2.76 -17.32
C GLN A 102 -16.41 2.42 -16.61
N TYR A 103 -16.44 2.03 -15.34
CA TYR A 103 -15.25 1.61 -14.57
C TYR A 103 -15.17 0.09 -14.37
N GLU A 104 -15.99 -0.69 -15.07
CA GLU A 104 -16.04 -2.15 -14.92
C GLU A 104 -14.67 -2.82 -15.15
N SER A 105 -13.83 -2.32 -16.07
CA SER A 105 -12.46 -2.84 -16.28
C SER A 105 -11.56 -2.75 -15.05
N LYS A 106 -11.79 -1.78 -14.15
CA LYS A 106 -11.06 -1.67 -12.87
C LYS A 106 -11.31 -2.85 -11.93
N PHE A 107 -12.38 -3.61 -12.16
CA PHE A 107 -12.83 -4.69 -11.29
C PHE A 107 -12.80 -6.06 -11.95
N ALA A 108 -12.90 -6.11 -13.28
CA ALA A 108 -13.04 -7.36 -14.02
C ALA A 108 -11.92 -7.61 -15.03
N ALA A 109 -10.95 -6.70 -15.19
CA ALA A 109 -9.79 -6.90 -16.06
C ALA A 109 -8.45 -6.79 -15.32
N ILE A 110 -7.42 -7.43 -15.89
CA ILE A 110 -6.00 -7.18 -15.60
C ILE A 110 -5.28 -6.82 -16.91
N PRO A 111 -4.27 -5.93 -16.87
CA PRO A 111 -3.50 -5.61 -18.06
C PRO A 111 -2.65 -6.82 -18.48
N ARG A 112 -2.38 -6.94 -19.79
CA ARG A 112 -1.57 -8.02 -20.37
C ARG A 112 -0.21 -8.16 -19.69
N GLU A 113 0.47 -7.07 -19.41
CA GLU A 113 1.77 -7.08 -18.73
C GLU A 113 1.67 -7.71 -17.32
N ALA A 114 0.61 -7.43 -16.58
CA ALA A 114 0.39 -8.05 -15.27
C ALA A 114 0.11 -9.55 -15.39
N TRP A 115 -0.63 -9.95 -16.42
CA TRP A 115 -0.87 -11.36 -16.71
C TRP A 115 0.44 -12.10 -17.06
N GLU A 116 1.24 -11.55 -17.96
CA GLU A 116 2.54 -12.11 -18.35
C GLU A 116 3.51 -12.20 -17.17
N HIS A 117 3.53 -11.16 -16.32
CA HIS A 117 4.30 -11.18 -15.08
C HIS A 117 3.86 -12.32 -14.16
N LEU A 118 2.55 -12.49 -13.95
CA LEU A 118 1.99 -13.53 -13.10
C LEU A 118 2.34 -14.93 -13.60
N GLN A 119 2.19 -15.19 -14.90
CA GLN A 119 2.58 -16.48 -15.49
C GLN A 119 4.06 -16.77 -15.31
N LYS A 120 4.92 -15.78 -15.58
CA LYS A 120 6.38 -15.92 -15.39
C LYS A 120 6.74 -16.22 -13.94
N LYS A 121 6.10 -15.53 -12.98
CA LYS A 121 6.37 -15.73 -11.55
C LYS A 121 5.91 -17.10 -11.07
N ALA A 122 4.70 -17.52 -11.45
CA ALA A 122 4.19 -18.86 -11.12
C ALA A 122 5.11 -19.97 -11.66
N ALA A 123 5.56 -19.86 -12.92
CA ALA A 123 6.49 -20.82 -13.51
C ALA A 123 7.84 -20.86 -12.76
N ALA A 124 8.39 -19.71 -12.39
CA ALA A 124 9.64 -19.63 -11.64
C ALA A 124 9.51 -20.23 -10.23
N ASP A 125 8.40 -19.99 -9.54
CA ASP A 125 8.16 -20.52 -8.19
C ASP A 125 7.98 -22.06 -8.21
N LEU A 126 7.28 -22.60 -9.22
CA LEU A 126 7.19 -24.05 -9.44
C LEU A 126 8.56 -24.67 -9.74
N ALA A 127 9.39 -24.01 -10.56
CA ALA A 127 10.74 -24.47 -10.88
C ALA A 127 11.71 -24.37 -9.69
N GLY A 128 11.52 -23.38 -8.81
CA GLY A 128 12.32 -23.16 -7.61
C GLY A 128 12.06 -24.17 -6.49
N GLY A 129 11.02 -25.00 -6.62
CA GLY A 129 10.71 -26.11 -5.73
C GLY A 129 9.35 -25.97 -5.06
N SER A 130 8.48 -26.95 -5.28
CA SER A 130 7.11 -27.00 -4.75
C SER A 130 6.94 -27.92 -3.53
N ALA A 131 8.03 -28.51 -3.01
CA ALA A 131 7.96 -29.58 -2.00
C ALA A 131 7.24 -29.19 -0.70
N ASN A 132 7.27 -27.91 -0.32
CA ASN A 132 6.60 -27.38 0.86
C ASN A 132 5.30 -26.63 0.53
N MET A 133 4.91 -26.56 -0.74
CA MET A 133 3.68 -25.90 -1.17
C MET A 133 2.51 -26.88 -1.04
N HIS A 134 1.37 -26.37 -0.58
CA HIS A 134 0.15 -27.18 -0.54
C HIS A 134 -0.27 -27.61 -1.96
N PRO A 135 -0.71 -28.85 -2.21
CA PRO A 135 -1.02 -29.34 -3.56
C PRO A 135 -2.00 -28.47 -4.34
N ASN A 136 -3.02 -27.90 -3.68
CA ASN A 136 -3.96 -26.98 -4.33
C ASN A 136 -3.30 -25.69 -4.83
N VAL A 137 -2.26 -25.20 -4.16
CA VAL A 137 -1.49 -24.02 -4.62
C VAL A 137 -0.69 -24.39 -5.86
N VAL A 138 -0.05 -25.56 -5.87
CA VAL A 138 0.68 -26.08 -7.03
C VAL A 138 -0.24 -26.22 -8.23
N ALA A 139 -1.37 -26.92 -8.08
CA ALA A 139 -2.34 -27.10 -9.15
C ALA A 139 -2.90 -25.75 -9.66
N HIS A 140 -3.11 -24.78 -8.77
CA HIS A 140 -3.54 -23.45 -9.17
C HIS A 140 -2.45 -22.71 -9.99
N MET A 141 -1.19 -22.74 -9.55
CA MET A 141 -0.08 -22.14 -10.30
C MET A 141 0.14 -22.81 -11.65
N GLU A 142 0.03 -24.13 -11.74
CA GLU A 142 0.09 -24.87 -13.00
C GLU A 142 -1.02 -24.43 -13.96
N SER A 143 -2.23 -24.20 -13.45
CA SER A 143 -3.34 -23.68 -14.28
C SER A 143 -3.06 -22.28 -14.83
N ILE A 144 -2.43 -21.40 -14.03
CA ILE A 144 -2.00 -20.07 -14.46
C ILE A 144 -0.95 -20.17 -15.57
N VAL A 145 0.06 -21.01 -15.38
CA VAL A 145 1.10 -21.27 -16.40
C VAL A 145 0.48 -21.83 -17.69
N ALA A 146 -0.53 -22.68 -17.58
CA ALA A 146 -1.27 -23.24 -18.72
C ALA A 146 -2.20 -22.24 -19.43
N GLY A 147 -2.33 -21.01 -18.93
CA GLY A 147 -3.12 -19.95 -19.58
C GLY A 147 -4.48 -19.66 -18.93
N SER A 148 -4.82 -20.34 -17.82
CA SER A 148 -6.09 -20.10 -17.13
C SER A 148 -6.01 -18.83 -16.28
N VAL A 149 -6.76 -17.81 -16.68
CA VAL A 149 -6.83 -16.54 -15.93
C VAL A 149 -7.62 -16.74 -14.64
N PRO A 150 -7.07 -16.40 -13.46
CA PRO A 150 -7.72 -16.68 -12.20
C PRO A 150 -8.85 -15.68 -11.88
N PHE A 151 -9.74 -16.08 -10.97
CA PHE A 151 -10.76 -15.23 -10.32
C PHE A 151 -11.75 -14.51 -11.25
N GLY A 152 -11.93 -15.01 -12.48
CA GLY A 152 -12.88 -14.44 -13.44
C GLY A 152 -12.42 -13.14 -14.10
N TYR A 153 -11.14 -12.79 -13.96
CA TYR A 153 -10.56 -11.67 -14.69
C TYR A 153 -10.47 -11.97 -16.19
N ARG A 154 -10.66 -10.93 -17.00
CA ARG A 154 -10.24 -10.91 -18.41
C ARG A 154 -8.91 -10.18 -18.57
N ILE A 155 -8.24 -10.43 -19.68
CA ILE A 155 -7.00 -9.73 -20.04
C ILE A 155 -7.36 -8.58 -20.98
N GLU A 156 -6.82 -7.40 -20.71
CA GLU A 156 -6.92 -6.21 -21.57
C GLU A 156 -5.52 -5.67 -21.91
N ASP A 157 -5.42 -4.92 -23.01
CA ASP A 157 -4.17 -4.27 -23.46
C ASP A 157 -3.95 -2.92 -22.78
#